data_AF-A0A6A4HV91-F1
#
_entry.id   AF-A0A6A4HV91-F1
#
_cell.length_a   1.000
_cell.length_b   1.000
_cell.length_c   1.000
_cell.angle_alpha   90.00
_cell.angle_beta   90.00
_cell.angle_gamma   90.00
#
_symmetry.space_group_name_H-M   'P 1'
#
loop_
_entity.id
_entity.type
_entity.pdbx_description
1 polymer ?
#
loop_
_entity_poly.entity_id
_entity_poly.type
_entity_poly.pdbx_seq_one_letter_code
_entity_poly.pdbx_strand_id
1 'polypeptide(L)'
;MALVAVPSGIRIALAVGLSGSAWCSGAIMACSYVAGDALLDPSLPASAAAHASSIWQSIYTRGYSANPPIVLLTASSFAYAAYYLPNPLSIQSIHNTRSLLTIAGLLTASIIPYTLLTMRSTNGALHAKAAAVKERTKNGAEILLDDGTVELLQKWNLLNFGRGTLPLLATGVGIYAIFF
;
A
#
# COMPACT_ATOMS: atom_id res chain seq x y z
N MET A 1 -26.26 6.83 -17.83
CA MET A 1 -25.47 5.72 -18.41
C MET A 1 -24.23 6.29 -19.12
N ALA A 2 -23.34 6.98 -18.39
CA ALA A 2 -22.28 7.80 -18.98
C ALA A 2 -21.08 7.00 -19.53
N LEU A 3 -20.82 5.79 -19.02
CA LEU A 3 -19.65 4.99 -19.40
C LEU A 3 -19.77 4.26 -20.75
N VAL A 4 -20.99 4.03 -21.27
CA VAL A 4 -21.17 3.25 -22.51
C VAL A 4 -20.68 4.00 -23.74
N ALA A 5 -20.71 5.34 -23.70
CA ALA A 5 -20.22 6.20 -24.77
C ALA A 5 -18.69 6.41 -24.75
N VAL A 6 -17.98 5.90 -23.72
CA VAL A 6 -16.53 6.06 -23.57
C VAL A 6 -15.77 4.98 -24.33
N PRO A 7 -14.67 5.31 -25.06
CA PRO A 7 -13.81 4.34 -25.71
C PRO A 7 -13.43 3.16 -24.81
N SER A 8 -13.39 1.95 -25.37
CA SER A 8 -13.09 0.71 -24.62
C SER A 8 -11.76 0.76 -23.88
N GLY A 9 -10.72 1.35 -24.47
CA GLY A 9 -9.41 1.50 -23.83
C GLY A 9 -9.46 2.30 -22.52
N ILE A 10 -10.29 3.35 -22.46
CA ILE A 10 -10.45 4.16 -21.25
C ILE A 10 -11.25 3.41 -20.20
N ARG A 11 -12.29 2.67 -20.61
CA ARG A 11 -13.03 1.79 -19.68
C ARG A 11 -12.12 0.74 -19.05
N ILE A 12 -11.24 0.13 -19.84
CA ILE A 12 -10.25 -0.82 -19.34
C ILE A 12 -9.30 -0.12 -18.35
N ALA A 13 -8.78 1.06 -18.70
CA ALA A 13 -7.89 1.82 -17.82
C ALA A 13 -8.57 2.20 -16.49
N LEU A 14 -9.84 2.62 -16.52
CA LEU A 14 -10.61 2.90 -15.30
C LEU A 14 -10.82 1.63 -14.46
N ALA A 15 -11.14 0.49 -15.08
CA ALA A 15 -11.29 -0.77 -14.39
C ALA A 15 -9.98 -1.22 -13.73
N VAL A 16 -8.84 -1.10 -14.43
CA VAL A 16 -7.50 -1.41 -13.90
C VAL A 16 -7.13 -0.45 -12.77
N GLY A 17 -7.36 0.85 -12.93
CA GLY A 17 -7.08 1.86 -11.89
C GLY A 17 -7.89 1.63 -10.61
N LEU A 18 -9.19 1.38 -10.74
CA LEU A 18 -10.07 1.12 -9.59
C LEU A 18 -9.74 -0.19 -8.88
N SER A 19 -9.64 -1.28 -9.62
CA SER A 19 -9.33 -2.60 -9.04
C SER A 19 -7.92 -2.63 -8.44
N GLY A 20 -6.93 -2.05 -9.12
CA GLY A 20 -5.56 -1.96 -8.64
C GLY A 20 -5.43 -1.14 -7.37
N SER A 21 -6.09 0.02 -7.29
CA SER A 21 -6.06 0.86 -6.08
C SER A 21 -6.76 0.19 -4.90
N ALA A 22 -7.93 -0.41 -5.12
CA ALA A 22 -8.65 -1.13 -4.08
C ALA A 22 -7.85 -2.33 -3.55
N TRP A 23 -7.24 -3.10 -4.47
CA TRP A 23 -6.39 -4.23 -4.13
C TRP A 23 -5.13 -3.79 -3.37
N CYS A 24 -4.44 -2.73 -3.81
CA CYS A 24 -3.28 -2.19 -3.10
C CYS A 24 -3.64 -1.74 -1.68
N SER A 25 -4.78 -1.07 -1.50
CA SER A 25 -5.26 -0.69 -0.18
C SER A 25 -5.48 -1.90 0.72
N GLY A 26 -6.28 -2.87 0.26
CA GLY A 26 -6.58 -4.08 1.01
C GLY A 26 -5.33 -4.88 1.37
N ALA A 27 -4.41 -5.07 0.42
CA ALA A 27 -3.15 -5.77 0.64
C ALA A 27 -2.28 -5.06 1.69
N ILE A 28 -2.14 -3.74 1.62
CA ILE A 28 -1.35 -2.96 2.57
C ILE A 28 -1.96 -3.03 3.96
N MET A 29 -3.27 -2.79 4.09
CA MET A 29 -3.96 -2.78 5.39
C MET A 29 -4.01 -4.18 6.03
N ALA A 30 -4.17 -5.23 5.23
CA ALA A 30 -4.11 -6.62 5.71
C ALA A 30 -2.73 -6.98 6.27
N CYS A 31 -1.64 -6.48 5.68
CA CYS A 31 -0.31 -6.67 6.26
C CYS A 31 -0.17 -6.04 7.66
N SER A 32 -0.87 -4.94 7.96
CA SER A 32 -0.90 -4.37 9.31
C SER A 32 -1.84 -5.15 10.23
N TYR A 33 -3.12 -5.21 9.88
CA TYR A 33 -4.19 -5.69 10.77
C TYR A 33 -4.20 -7.21 10.95
N VAL A 34 -3.78 -7.97 9.94
CA VAL A 34 -3.76 -9.45 10.02
C VAL A 34 -2.37 -9.91 10.40
N ALA A 35 -1.38 -9.63 9.54
CA ALA A 35 -0.04 -10.17 9.74
C ALA A 35 0.73 -9.45 10.85
N GLY A 36 0.63 -8.12 10.91
CA GLY A 36 1.29 -7.32 11.93
C GLY A 36 0.75 -7.58 13.33
N ASP A 37 -0.57 -7.58 13.51
CA ASP A 37 -1.17 -7.84 14.82
C ASP A 37 -0.94 -9.29 15.28
N ALA A 38 -0.88 -10.27 14.37
CA ALA A 38 -0.50 -11.64 14.72
C ALA A 38 0.93 -11.76 15.26
N LEU A 39 1.85 -10.86 14.87
CA LEU A 39 3.21 -10.81 15.43
C LEU A 39 3.26 -10.15 16.81
N LEU A 40 2.20 -9.47 17.22
CA LEU A 40 2.05 -8.79 18.51
C LEU A 40 1.16 -9.58 19.48
N ASP A 41 0.62 -10.71 19.05
CA ASP A 41 -0.28 -11.54 19.87
C ASP A 41 0.47 -12.10 21.09
N PRO A 42 0.02 -11.82 22.33
CA PRO A 42 0.64 -12.36 23.54
C PRO A 42 0.60 -13.88 23.64
N SER A 43 -0.31 -14.54 22.91
CA SER A 43 -0.42 -16.00 22.85
C SER A 43 0.58 -16.64 21.86
N LEU A 44 1.32 -15.82 21.10
CA LEU A 44 2.30 -16.29 20.15
C LEU A 44 3.42 -17.08 20.87
N PRO A 45 3.80 -18.28 20.39
CA PRO A 45 4.87 -19.05 21.01
C PRO A 45 6.15 -18.22 21.14
N ALA A 46 6.84 -18.31 22.29
CA ALA A 46 8.02 -17.51 22.59
C ALA A 46 9.10 -17.58 21.49
N SER A 47 9.27 -18.76 20.87
CA SER A 47 10.18 -18.95 19.74
C SER A 47 9.77 -18.15 18.49
N ALA A 48 8.48 -18.06 18.19
CA ALA A 48 7.96 -17.26 17.07
C ALA A 48 8.01 -15.76 17.38
N ALA A 49 7.65 -15.37 18.61
CA ALA A 49 7.74 -13.99 19.08
C ALA A 49 9.19 -13.47 19.03
N ALA A 50 10.16 -14.27 19.48
CA ALA A 50 11.59 -13.96 19.38
C ALA A 50 12.07 -13.73 17.92
N HIS A 51 11.38 -14.27 16.92
CA HIS A 51 11.69 -14.10 15.51
C HIS A 51 10.77 -13.09 14.79
N ALA A 52 9.93 -12.34 15.51
CA ALA A 52 8.92 -11.46 14.93
C ALA A 52 9.49 -10.46 13.92
N SER A 53 10.66 -9.85 14.19
CA SER A 53 11.32 -8.94 13.25
C SER A 53 11.77 -9.63 11.95
N SER A 54 12.19 -10.90 12.02
CA SER A 54 12.59 -11.70 10.86
C SER A 54 11.36 -12.13 10.02
N ILE A 55 10.26 -12.46 10.69
CA ILE A 55 8.98 -12.75 10.02
C ILE A 55 8.45 -11.49 9.34
N TRP A 56 8.47 -10.36 10.05
CA TRP A 56 8.15 -9.03 9.49
C TRP A 56 9.01 -8.71 8.27
N GLN A 57 10.33 -8.93 8.31
CA GLN A 57 11.21 -8.66 7.18
C GLN A 57 10.81 -9.47 5.94
N SER A 58 10.36 -10.71 6.15
CA SER A 58 9.86 -11.56 5.06
C SER A 58 8.56 -11.00 4.46
N ILE A 59 7.64 -10.52 5.29
CA ILE A 59 6.41 -9.84 4.85
C ILE A 59 6.75 -8.56 4.07
N TYR A 60 7.61 -7.71 4.63
CA TYR A 60 8.05 -6.47 4.01
C TYR A 60 8.68 -6.72 2.64
N THR A 61 9.60 -7.69 2.54
CA THR A 61 10.33 -7.97 1.29
C THR A 61 9.39 -8.44 0.18
N ARG A 62 8.39 -9.27 0.51
CA ARG A 62 7.36 -9.70 -0.46
C ARG A 62 6.56 -8.52 -0.98
N GLY A 63 6.09 -7.64 -0.08
CA GLY A 63 5.37 -6.44 -0.46
C GLY A 63 6.22 -5.44 -1.26
N TYR A 64 7.48 -5.26 -0.87
CA TYR A 64 8.42 -4.35 -1.55
C TYR A 64 8.71 -4.79 -2.98
N SER A 65 8.79 -6.09 -3.25
CA SER A 65 9.01 -6.61 -4.60
C SER A 65 7.73 -6.63 -5.46
N ALA A 66 6.57 -6.92 -4.86
CA ALA A 66 5.31 -7.07 -5.61
C ALA A 66 4.57 -5.74 -5.86
N ASN A 67 4.59 -4.81 -4.90
CA ASN A 67 3.71 -3.64 -4.95
C ASN A 67 4.13 -2.56 -5.96
N PRO A 68 5.42 -2.18 -6.13
CA PRO A 68 5.78 -1.06 -7.00
C PRO A 68 5.31 -1.20 -8.45
N PRO A 69 5.46 -2.36 -9.13
CA PRO A 69 4.92 -2.52 -10.48
C PRO A 69 3.41 -2.31 -10.56
N ILE A 70 2.66 -2.81 -9.58
CA ILE A 70 1.19 -2.72 -9.56
C ILE A 70 0.73 -1.29 -9.30
N VAL A 71 1.41 -0.58 -8.39
CA VAL A 71 1.16 0.83 -8.08
C VAL A 71 1.41 1.69 -9.31
N LEU A 72 2.52 1.46 -10.02
CA LEU A 72 2.84 2.18 -11.25
C LEU A 72 1.82 1.90 -12.35
N LEU A 73 1.42 0.64 -12.56
CA LEU A 73 0.38 0.26 -13.52
C LEU A 73 -0.96 0.95 -13.19
N THR A 74 -1.35 0.93 -11.93
CA THR A 74 -2.62 1.50 -11.43
C THR A 74 -2.63 3.02 -11.61
N ALA A 75 -1.58 3.70 -11.17
CA ALA A 75 -1.44 5.15 -11.30
C ALA A 75 -1.39 5.58 -12.77
N SER A 76 -0.66 4.83 -13.62
CA SER A 76 -0.58 5.09 -15.06
C SER A 76 -1.92 4.87 -15.75
N SER A 77 -2.74 3.93 -15.29
CA SER A 77 -4.07 3.68 -15.81
C SER A 77 -5.02 4.85 -15.50
N PHE A 78 -4.97 5.40 -14.29
CA PHE A 78 -5.69 6.64 -13.97
C PHE A 78 -5.18 7.84 -14.79
N ALA A 79 -3.87 7.99 -14.96
CA ALA A 79 -3.29 9.05 -15.78
C ALA A 79 -3.70 8.94 -17.25
N TYR A 80 -3.68 7.73 -17.82
CA TYR A 80 -4.16 7.45 -19.17
C TYR A 80 -5.63 7.83 -19.32
N ALA A 81 -6.48 7.38 -18.40
CA ALA A 81 -7.90 7.72 -18.44
C ALA A 81 -8.14 9.23 -18.32
N ALA A 82 -7.41 9.93 -17.46
CA ALA A 82 -7.49 11.38 -17.33
C ALA A 82 -7.08 12.11 -18.62
N TYR A 83 -6.00 11.67 -19.27
CA TYR A 83 -5.46 12.31 -20.47
C TYR A 83 -6.34 12.10 -21.71
N TYR A 84 -6.80 10.86 -21.93
CA TYR A 84 -7.53 10.48 -23.14
C TYR A 84 -9.05 10.57 -23.03
N LEU A 85 -9.60 10.97 -21.87
CA LEU A 85 -11.05 11.13 -21.70
C LEU A 85 -11.62 12.03 -22.81
N PRO A 86 -12.61 11.56 -23.61
CA PRO A 86 -13.23 12.40 -24.64
C PRO A 86 -13.91 13.60 -24.00
N ASN A 87 -14.13 14.67 -24.77
CA ASN A 87 -14.93 15.80 -24.32
C ASN A 87 -16.40 15.62 -24.73
N PRO A 88 -17.38 15.44 -23.82
CA PRO A 88 -18.77 15.68 -24.16
C PRO A 88 -19.40 16.85 -23.37
N LEU A 89 -20.09 17.71 -24.14
CA LEU A 89 -21.14 18.71 -23.83
C LEU A 89 -20.91 19.80 -22.75
N SER A 90 -20.01 19.62 -21.76
CA SER A 90 -19.66 20.66 -20.78
C SER A 90 -18.18 20.59 -20.38
N ILE A 91 -17.41 21.63 -20.73
CA ILE A 91 -15.98 21.77 -20.41
C ILE A 91 -15.75 21.67 -18.88
N GLN A 92 -16.65 22.23 -18.07
CA GLN A 92 -16.53 22.25 -16.61
C GLN A 92 -16.62 20.84 -16.01
N SER A 93 -17.53 20.00 -16.51
CA SER A 93 -17.69 18.62 -16.03
C SER A 93 -16.44 17.78 -16.31
N ILE A 94 -15.78 18.00 -17.46
CA ILE A 94 -14.58 17.26 -17.88
C ILE A 94 -13.36 17.67 -17.06
N HIS A 95 -13.14 18.97 -16.86
CA HIS A 95 -12.02 19.44 -16.06
C HIS A 95 -12.10 18.88 -14.64
N ASN A 96 -13.31 18.76 -14.08
CA ASN A 96 -13.53 18.12 -12.80
C ASN A 96 -13.18 16.61 -12.86
N THR A 97 -13.70 15.84 -13.82
CA THR A 97 -13.40 14.39 -13.94
C THR A 97 -11.91 14.11 -14.18
N ARG A 98 -11.27 14.83 -15.11
CA ARG A 98 -9.84 14.65 -15.40
C ARG A 98 -8.99 14.95 -14.17
N SER A 99 -9.28 16.05 -13.47
CA SER A 99 -8.57 16.42 -12.23
C SER A 99 -8.75 15.35 -11.15
N LEU A 100 -9.96 14.83 -10.96
CA LEU A 100 -10.23 13.77 -10.00
C LEU A 100 -9.46 12.48 -10.34
N LEU A 101 -9.44 12.07 -11.61
CA LEU A 101 -8.66 10.91 -12.05
C LEU A 101 -7.14 11.13 -11.88
N THR A 102 -6.64 12.34 -12.15
CA THR A 102 -5.25 12.71 -11.83
C THR A 102 -4.97 12.60 -10.34
N ILE A 103 -5.86 13.12 -9.48
CA ILE A 103 -5.74 13.01 -8.02
C ILE A 103 -5.73 11.54 -7.58
N ALA A 104 -6.59 10.69 -8.14
CA ALA A 104 -6.59 9.26 -7.85
C ALA A 104 -5.24 8.59 -8.23
N GLY A 105 -4.69 8.94 -9.39
CA GLY A 105 -3.36 8.49 -9.80
C GLY A 105 -2.25 8.94 -8.84
N LEU A 106 -2.26 10.22 -8.44
CA LEU A 106 -1.29 10.78 -7.49
C LEU A 106 -1.41 10.16 -6.11
N LEU A 107 -2.63 9.97 -5.59
CA LEU A 107 -2.88 9.29 -4.32
C LEU A 107 -2.32 7.87 -4.34
N THR A 108 -2.54 7.13 -5.43
CA THR A 108 -1.99 5.78 -5.61
C THR A 108 -0.45 5.81 -5.62
N ALA A 109 0.17 6.68 -6.41
CA ALA A 109 1.63 6.78 -6.50
C ALA A 109 2.28 7.29 -5.20
N SER A 110 1.56 8.10 -4.40
CA SER A 110 2.06 8.74 -3.18
C SER A 110 2.46 7.75 -2.08
N ILE A 111 2.05 6.47 -2.18
CA ILE A 111 2.51 5.46 -1.23
C ILE A 111 4.04 5.28 -1.25
N ILE A 112 4.68 5.53 -2.39
CA ILE A 112 6.14 5.42 -2.54
C ILE A 112 6.84 6.49 -1.70
N PRO A 113 6.61 7.81 -1.94
CA PRO A 113 7.21 8.84 -1.09
C PRO A 113 6.74 8.74 0.36
N TYR A 114 5.50 8.32 0.64
CA TYR A 114 5.06 8.06 2.02
C TYR A 114 6.00 7.06 2.71
N THR A 115 6.31 5.94 2.05
CA THR A 115 7.18 4.90 2.62
C THR A 115 8.60 5.43 2.87
N LEU A 116 9.15 6.19 1.92
CA LEU A 116 10.53 6.71 2.00
C LEU A 116 10.69 7.84 3.03
N LEU A 117 9.65 8.64 3.24
CA LEU A 117 9.70 9.80 4.13
C LEU A 117 9.23 9.48 5.56
N THR A 118 8.17 8.69 5.70
CA THR A 118 7.52 8.47 7.01
C THR A 118 7.91 7.15 7.67
N MET A 119 8.18 6.11 6.87
CA MET A 119 8.43 4.76 7.39
C MET A 119 9.91 4.36 7.39
N ARG A 120 10.80 5.15 6.77
CA ARG A 120 12.21 4.78 6.58
C ARG A 120 12.95 4.47 7.87
N SER A 121 12.75 5.26 8.91
CA SER A 121 13.40 5.03 10.21
C SER A 121 12.90 3.75 10.88
N THR A 122 11.60 3.55 10.95
CA THR A 122 10.97 2.35 11.51
C THR A 122 11.38 1.09 10.74
N ASN A 123 11.32 1.12 9.40
CA ASN A 123 11.72 -0.01 8.56
C ASN A 123 13.21 -0.32 8.73
N GLY A 124 14.07 0.70 8.79
CA GLY A 124 15.50 0.52 9.01
C GLY A 124 15.81 -0.14 10.35
N ALA A 125 15.15 0.31 11.43
CA ALA A 125 15.31 -0.28 12.75
C ALA A 125 14.82 -1.74 12.81
N LEU A 126 13.67 -2.05 12.19
CA LEU A 126 13.17 -3.43 12.12
C LEU A 126 14.08 -4.34 11.27
N HIS A 127 14.66 -3.84 10.18
CA HIS A 127 15.67 -4.58 9.42
C HIS A 127 16.93 -4.86 10.24
N ALA A 128 17.39 -3.91 11.06
CA ALA A 128 18.52 -4.12 11.96
C ALA A 128 18.21 -5.20 13.02
N LYS A 129 17.01 -5.18 13.61
CA LYS A 129 16.55 -6.24 14.53
C LYS A 129 16.49 -7.61 13.84
N ALA A 130 15.95 -7.68 12.63
CA ALA A 130 15.92 -8.92 11.83
C ALA A 130 17.33 -9.46 11.52
N ALA A 131 18.28 -8.58 11.20
CA ALA A 131 19.67 -8.97 10.97
C ALA A 131 20.32 -9.54 12.23
N ALA A 132 20.10 -8.90 13.39
CA ALA A 132 20.62 -9.37 14.68
C ALA A 132 20.03 -10.73 15.08
N VAL A 133 18.72 -10.95 14.87
CA VAL A 133 18.08 -12.25 15.10
C VAL A 133 18.73 -13.32 14.22
N LYS A 134 18.91 -13.05 12.92
CA LYS A 134 19.53 -13.99 11.98
C LYS A 134 20.96 -14.35 12.36
N GLU A 135 21.74 -13.40 12.87
CA GLU A 135 23.10 -13.65 13.35
C GLU A 135 23.11 -14.54 14.59
N ARG A 136 22.25 -14.25 15.59
CA ARG A 136 22.13 -15.07 16.79
C ARG A 136 21.68 -16.50 16.48
N THR A 137 20.72 -16.68 15.57
CA THR A 137 20.29 -18.02 15.12
C THR A 137 21.46 -18.83 14.56
N LYS A 138 22.33 -18.21 13.75
CA LYS A 138 23.52 -18.88 13.18
C LYS A 138 24.53 -19.29 14.25
N ASN A 139 24.68 -18.46 15.28
CA ASN A 139 25.64 -18.68 16.35
C ASN A 139 25.09 -19.58 17.48
N GLY A 140 23.84 -20.07 17.35
CA GLY A 140 23.18 -20.86 18.40
C GLY A 140 22.92 -20.06 19.68
N ALA A 141 22.96 -18.73 19.61
CA ALA A 141 22.74 -17.86 20.76
C ALA A 141 21.24 -17.76 21.08
N GLU A 142 20.93 -17.53 22.36
CA GLU A 142 19.55 -17.31 22.79
C GLU A 142 18.95 -16.05 22.13
N ILE A 143 17.72 -16.19 21.66
CA ILE A 143 16.96 -15.12 21.02
C ILE A 143 15.76 -14.85 21.90
N LEU A 144 15.72 -13.65 22.46
CA LEU A 144 14.61 -13.17 23.28
C LEU A 144 13.89 -12.08 22.50
N LEU A 145 12.56 -12.02 22.68
CA LEU A 145 11.80 -10.87 22.23
C LEU A 145 12.28 -9.64 23.00
N ASP A 146 12.55 -8.58 22.28
CA ASP A 146 12.99 -7.30 22.80
C ASP A 146 11.82 -6.30 22.74
N ASP A 147 11.58 -5.56 23.83
CA ASP A 147 10.46 -4.59 23.93
C ASP A 147 10.52 -3.55 22.80
N GLY A 148 11.73 -3.14 22.39
CA GLY A 148 11.91 -2.26 21.24
C GLY A 148 11.42 -2.85 19.92
N THR A 149 11.41 -4.18 19.76
CA THR A 149 10.84 -4.85 18.59
C THR A 149 9.31 -4.74 18.59
N VAL A 150 8.67 -4.90 19.75
CA VAL A 150 7.23 -4.75 19.91
C VAL A 150 6.79 -3.33 19.56
N GLU A 151 7.45 -2.31 20.13
CA GLU A 151 7.15 -0.90 19.86
C GLU A 151 7.32 -0.55 18.37
N LEU A 152 8.39 -1.05 17.74
CA LEU A 152 8.64 -0.82 16.32
C LEU A 152 7.57 -1.47 15.43
N LEU A 153 7.13 -2.68 15.78
CA LEU A 153 6.05 -3.37 15.06
C LEU A 153 4.71 -2.64 15.20
N GLN A 154 4.35 -2.18 16.41
CA GLN A 154 3.16 -1.36 16.64
C GLN A 154 3.20 -0.07 15.81
N LYS A 155 4.33 0.63 15.83
CA LYS A 155 4.54 1.84 15.01
C LYS A 155 4.45 1.53 13.52
N TRP A 156 5.04 0.42 13.08
CA TRP A 156 4.95 0.00 11.69
C TRP A 156 3.50 -0.33 11.28
N ASN A 157 2.74 -1.05 12.11
CA ASN A 157 1.32 -1.37 11.84
C ASN A 157 0.52 -0.09 11.60
N LEU A 158 0.66 0.90 12.49
CA LEU A 158 -0.04 2.18 12.39
C LEU A 158 0.33 2.96 11.12
N LEU A 159 1.64 3.13 10.86
CA LEU A 159 2.11 3.85 9.67
C LEU A 159 1.73 3.12 8.38
N ASN A 160 1.87 1.80 8.34
CA ASN A 160 1.53 1.00 7.19
C ASN A 160 0.02 0.98 6.92
N PHE A 161 -0.81 0.99 7.97
CA PHE A 161 -2.26 1.13 7.84
C PHE A 161 -2.62 2.49 7.25
N GLY A 162 -2.02 3.57 7.77
CA GLY A 162 -2.15 4.92 7.21
C GLY A 162 -1.71 5.01 5.75
N ARG A 163 -0.64 4.31 5.36
CA ARG A 163 -0.23 4.18 3.95
C ARG A 163 -1.33 3.57 3.08
N GLY A 164 -2.04 2.58 3.60
CA GLY A 164 -3.13 1.87 2.90
C GLY A 164 -4.38 2.71 2.66
N THR A 165 -4.57 3.82 3.39
CA THR A 165 -5.70 4.73 3.15
C THR A 165 -5.53 5.58 1.91
N LEU A 166 -4.29 5.86 1.48
CA LEU A 166 -4.01 6.62 0.26
C LEU A 166 -4.61 5.97 -1.00
N PRO A 167 -4.34 4.68 -1.30
CA PRO A 167 -4.99 4.00 -2.42
C PRO A 167 -6.49 3.77 -2.18
N LEU A 168 -6.98 3.69 -0.93
CA LEU A 168 -8.42 3.64 -0.65
C LEU A 168 -9.12 4.94 -1.08
N LEU A 169 -8.52 6.09 -0.75
CA LEU A 169 -8.99 7.41 -1.18
C LEU A 169 -8.92 7.51 -2.71
N ALA A 170 -7.88 6.98 -3.34
CA ALA A 170 -7.81 6.91 -4.80
C ALA A 170 -8.99 6.14 -5.40
N THR A 171 -9.36 5.00 -4.82
CA THR A 171 -10.56 4.24 -5.23
C THR A 171 -11.83 5.09 -5.07
N GLY A 172 -12.02 5.73 -3.92
CA GLY A 172 -13.20 6.58 -3.66
C GLY A 172 -13.31 7.76 -4.63
N VAL A 173 -12.20 8.48 -4.86
CA VAL A 173 -12.11 9.58 -5.83
C VAL A 173 -12.37 9.08 -7.25
N GLY A 174 -11.81 7.93 -7.62
CA GLY A 174 -12.02 7.32 -8.94
C GLY A 174 -13.48 6.92 -9.18
N ILE A 175 -14.14 6.33 -8.18
CA ILE A 175 -15.58 6.03 -8.22
C ILE A 175 -16.36 7.34 -8.36
N TYR A 176 -16.07 8.34 -7.55
CA TYR A 176 -16.76 9.64 -7.61
C TYR A 176 -16.66 10.25 -9.01
N ALA A 177 -15.46 10.31 -9.58
CA ALA A 177 -15.19 10.86 -10.91
C ALA A 177 -15.97 10.19 -12.05
N ILE A 178 -16.38 8.93 -11.87
CA ILE A 178 -17.08 8.14 -12.88
C ILE A 178 -18.60 8.25 -12.76
N PHE A 179 -19.10 8.33 -11.52
CA PHE A 179 -20.53 8.21 -11.23
C PHE A 179 -21.23 9.53 -10.91
N PHE A 180 -20.48 10.59 -10.57
CA PHE A 180 -21.01 11.89 -10.15
C PHE A 180 -20.28 13.03 -10.88
#